data_AF-A0A852W305-F1
#
_entry.id   AF-A0A852W305-F1
#
_cell.length_a   1.000
_cell.length_b   1.000
_cell.length_c   1.000
_cell.angle_alpha   90.00
_cell.angle_beta   90.00
_cell.angle_gamma   90.00
#
_symmetry.space_group_name_H-M   'P 1'
#
loop_
_entity.id
_entity.type
_entity.pdbx_description
1 polymer ?
#
loop_
_entity_poly.entity_id
_entity_poly.type
_entity_poly.pdbx_seq_one_letter_code
_entity_poly.pdbx_strand_id
1 'polypeptide(L)' 'MTASDDAWSWPDATTAAHDLAAHLEDAARALRDGRAEVRRSATGTASDGHRQLEVDLTWREDAS' A
#
# COMPACT_ATOMS: atom_id res chain seq x y z
N MET A 1 24.50 23.18 14.22
CA MET A 1 23.15 23.28 13.65
C MET A 1 22.65 21.85 13.50
N THR A 2 21.86 21.37 14.45
CA THR A 2 21.28 20.02 14.44
C THR A 2 20.04 20.06 13.56
N ALA A 3 19.98 19.18 12.56
CA ALA A 3 18.82 19.02 11.69
C ALA A 3 17.58 18.81 12.56
N SER A 4 16.60 19.70 12.40
CA SER A 4 15.30 19.59 13.04
C SER A 4 14.72 18.20 12.80
N ASP A 5 14.25 17.58 13.87
CA ASP A 5 13.30 16.47 13.86
C ASP A 5 12.22 16.74 12.80
N ASP A 6 12.37 16.13 11.63
CA ASP A 6 11.29 16.03 10.65
C ASP A 6 10.35 14.95 11.18
N ALA A 7 9.56 15.33 12.19
CA ALA A 7 8.58 14.49 12.82
C ALA A 7 7.51 14.16 11.78
N TRP A 8 7.75 13.09 11.01
CA TRP A 8 6.77 12.52 10.12
C TRP A 8 5.52 12.24 10.93
N SER A 9 4.54 13.12 10.78
CA SER A 9 3.28 13.05 11.49
C SER A 9 2.37 12.14 10.68
N TRP A 10 1.96 11.03 11.28
CA TRP A 10 0.98 10.16 10.67
C TRP A 10 -0.28 10.98 10.34
N PRO A 11 -0.80 10.92 9.10
CA PRO A 11 -2.02 11.63 8.73
C PRO A 11 -3.20 11.20 9.62
N ASP A 12 -4.17 12.09 9.81
CA ASP A 12 -5.39 11.73 10.55
C ASP A 12 -6.09 10.52 9.89
N ALA A 13 -6.84 9.75 10.67
CA ALA A 13 -7.41 8.46 10.22
C ALA A 13 -8.30 8.56 8.97
N THR A 14 -8.92 9.72 8.71
CA THR A 14 -9.77 9.93 7.53
C THR A 14 -8.92 10.23 6.30
N THR A 15 -7.91 11.10 6.45
CA THR A 15 -6.91 11.38 5.42
C THR A 15 -6.13 10.11 5.06
N ALA A 16 -5.70 9.33 6.07
CA ALA A 16 -5.02 8.05 5.88
C ALA A 16 -5.89 7.02 5.14
N ALA A 17 -7.21 6.99 5.37
CA ALA A 17 -8.12 6.09 4.67
C ALA A 17 -8.36 6.50 3.21
N HIS A 18 -8.49 7.80 2.93
CA HIS A 18 -8.60 8.32 1.57
C HIS A 18 -7.31 8.08 0.78
N ASP A 19 -6.16 8.32 1.40
CA ASP A 19 -4.86 8.05 0.80
C ASP A 19 -4.70 6.56 0.54
N LEU A 20 -5.07 5.68 1.48
CA LEU A 20 -5.05 4.23 1.27
C LEU A 20 -5.93 3.81 0.09
N ALA A 21 -7.16 4.33 -0.02
CA ALA A 21 -8.05 4.02 -1.14
C ALA A 21 -7.43 4.42 -2.49
N ALA A 22 -6.80 5.60 -2.56
CA ALA A 22 -6.10 6.05 -3.75
C ALA A 22 -4.90 5.16 -4.09
N HIS A 23 -4.09 4.79 -3.11
CA HIS A 23 -2.95 3.87 -3.30
C HIS A 23 -3.41 2.48 -3.77
N LEU A 24 -4.53 1.97 -3.24
CA LEU A 24 -5.12 0.70 -3.68
C LEU A 24 -5.65 0.77 -5.11
N GLU A 25 -6.27 1.89 -5.51
CA GLU A 25 -6.71 2.09 -6.89
C GLU A 25 -5.53 2.13 -7.86
N ASP A 26 -4.45 2.83 -7.51
CA ASP A 26 -3.24 2.90 -8.32
C ASP A 26 -2.56 1.53 -8.43
N ALA A 27 -2.44 0.79 -7.33
CA ALA A 27 -1.93 -0.58 -7.35
C ALA A 27 -2.79 -1.49 -8.25
N ALA A 28 -4.12 -1.39 -8.15
CA ALA A 28 -5.03 -2.15 -9.01
C ALA A 28 -4.92 -1.75 -10.49
N ARG A 29 -4.59 -0.49 -10.78
CA ARG A 29 -4.33 -0.02 -12.15
C ARG A 29 -3.00 -0.56 -12.66
N ALA A 30 -1.93 -0.49 -11.86
CA ALA A 30 -0.62 -1.02 -12.20
C ALA A 30 -0.65 -2.54 -12.48
N LEU A 31 -1.42 -3.30 -11.70
CA LEU A 31 -1.65 -4.73 -11.95
C LEU A 31 -2.36 -4.98 -13.29
N ARG A 32 -3.41 -4.19 -13.60
CA ARG A 32 -4.15 -4.29 -14.87
C ARG A 32 -3.27 -3.96 -16.08
N ASP A 33 -2.39 -2.98 -15.94
CA ASP A 33 -1.48 -2.54 -17.00
C ASP A 33 -0.24 -3.44 -17.14
N GLY A 34 -0.09 -4.47 -16.30
CA GLY A 34 1.09 -5.33 -16.28
C GLY A 34 2.37 -4.65 -15.76
N ARG A 35 2.23 -3.47 -15.14
CA ARG A 35 3.30 -2.66 -14.52
C ARG A 35 3.60 -3.08 -13.08
N ALA A 36 2.73 -3.89 -12.48
CA ALA A 36 2.96 -4.54 -11.20
C ALA A 36 2.59 -6.02 -11.27
N GLU A 37 3.19 -6.83 -10.41
CA GLU A 37 2.90 -8.25 -10.25
C GLU A 37 2.68 -8.63 -8.79
N VAL A 38 1.80 -9.61 -8.56
CA VAL A 38 1.58 -10.20 -7.23
C VAL A 38 2.53 -11.38 -7.07
N ARG A 39 3.46 -11.29 -6.12
CA ARG A 39 4.39 -12.40 -5.80
C ARG A 39 3.74 -13.43 -4.88
N ARG A 40 2.95 -12.96 -3.92
CA ARG A 40 2.25 -13.79 -2.95
C ARG A 40 0.94 -13.12 -2.56
N SER A 41 -0.12 -13.91 -2.40
CA SER A 41 -1.36 -13.45 -1.77
C SER A 41 -1.88 -14.50 -0.79
N ALA A 42 -2.44 -14.05 0.32
CA ALA A 42 -3.09 -14.88 1.31
C ALA A 42 -4.32 -14.17 1.89
N THR A 43 -5.42 -14.91 2.03
CA THR A 43 -6.62 -14.43 2.72
C THR A 43 -6.69 -15.09 4.10
N GLY A 44 -6.97 -14.31 5.13
CA GLY A 44 -7.06 -14.76 6.51
C GLY A 44 -8.16 -14.05 7.28
N THR A 45 -8.21 -14.31 8.58
CA THR A 45 -9.04 -13.56 9.54
C THR A 45 -8.09 -12.98 10.59
N ALA A 46 -8.09 -11.65 10.73
CA ALA A 46 -7.29 -10.95 11.72
C ALA A 46 -7.78 -11.26 13.14
N SER A 47 -6.95 -10.98 14.14
CA SER A 47 -7.24 -11.31 15.55
C SER A 47 -8.47 -10.59 16.13
N ASP A 48 -8.92 -9.52 15.47
CA ASP A 48 -10.14 -8.76 15.77
C ASP A 48 -11.40 -9.31 15.07
N GLY A 49 -11.27 -10.41 14.32
CA GLY A 49 -12.36 -11.07 13.60
C GLY A 49 -12.64 -10.48 12.20
N HIS A 50 -11.91 -9.45 11.78
CA HIS A 50 -12.05 -8.90 10.43
C HIS A 50 -11.37 -9.80 9.39
N ARG A 51 -11.88 -9.79 8.15
CA ARG A 51 -11.22 -10.50 7.04
C ARG A 51 -9.96 -9.73 6.65
N GLN A 52 -8.85 -10.45 6.51
CA GLN A 52 -7.57 -9.89 6.13
C GLN A 52 -7.14 -10.41 4.76
N LEU A 53 -6.57 -9.53 3.96
CA LEU A 53 -5.91 -9.86 2.71
C LEU A 53 -4.47 -9.36 2.79
N GLU A 54 -3.51 -10.28 2.72
CA GLU A 54 -2.08 -9.98 2.63
C GLU A 54 -1.66 -10.14 1.16
N VAL A 55 -1.04 -9.12 0.60
CA VAL A 55 -0.55 -9.13 -0.79
C VAL A 55 0.85 -8.55 -0.85
N ASP A 56 1.78 -9.32 -1.37
CA ASP A 56 3.12 -8.84 -1.72
C ASP A 56 3.12 -8.40 -3.18
N LEU A 57 3.20 -7.09 -3.39
CA LEU A 57 3.24 -6.45 -4.70
C LEU A 57 4.68 -6.05 -5.07
N THR A 58 5.04 -6.24 -6.33
CA THR A 58 6.30 -5.75 -6.89
C THR A 58 6.02 -4.94 -8.14
N TRP A 59 6.52 -3.71 -8.19
CA TRP A 59 6.45 -2.86 -9.36
C TRP A 59 7.54 -3.30 -10.32
N ARG A 60 7.16 -3.48 -11.58
CA ARG A 60 8.13 -3.64 -12.65
C ARG A 60 8.62 -2.25 -12.97
N GLU A 61 9.86 -1.96 -12.58
CA GLU A 61 10.55 -0.81 -13.16
C GLU A 61 10.58 -1.06 -14.67
N ASP A 62 10.04 -0.13 -15.46
CA ASP A 62 10.27 -0.15 -16.90
C ASP A 62 11.78 -0.23 -17.08
N ALA A 63 12.25 -1.34 -17.65
CA ALA A 63 13.65 -1.53 -17.98
C ALA A 63 14.03 -0.36 -18.90
N SER A 64 14.69 0.64 -18.30
CA SER A 64 15.16 1.84 -18.99
C SER A 64 16.34 1.49 -19.89
#